data_AF-A0A1Q3VZ79-F1
#
_entry.id   AF-A0A1Q3VZ79-F1
#
_cell.length_a   1.000
_cell.length_b   1.000
_cell.length_c   1.000
_cell.angle_alpha   90.00
_cell.angle_beta   90.00
_cell.angle_gamma   90.00
#
_symmetry.space_group_name_H-M   'P 1'
#
loop_
_entity.id
_entity.type
_entity.pdbx_description
1 polymer ?
#
loop_
_entity_poly.entity_id
_entity_poly.type
_entity_poly.pdbx_seq_one_letter_code
_entity_poly.pdbx_strand_id
1 'polypeptide(L)'
;MSLPKQDAQALAASWTEGVLLKRDVFSTVERGRFRTPNGEVDAVLRRLDQVPWWSYPLARHLFTRERRALALARELHVGPDLLWAGDKALVRGFIDGVALHLAKPAGDVAYFKSAKRALLRLHRLGICHNDLAKEQNWLRGTDGRAYLTDFQLAVCFRDRSRLFRIAAYEDLRHMLKHKRRYAPEALTPKEKAVLAKKSGFARLWLATGKKVYKAITRGVFNFTDREGGGRRLVNDAPVLIEALKKNPAVRDAAIVAFADRRAGVGLYAFVEASGDVAEADLRAAFALDPKPPEHLQIVHALPRDAAGEIRTEILQLVAMNQIDLIEPLMRSDADRAFMKDILDQRKNLRDRFSF
;
A
#
# COMPACT_ATOMS: atom_id res chain seq x y z
N MET A 1 14.64 16.38 -10.47
CA MET A 1 14.37 17.29 -11.61
C MET A 1 13.10 18.07 -11.30
N SER A 2 13.04 19.39 -11.46
CA SER A 2 11.81 20.13 -11.12
C SER A 2 10.59 19.71 -11.97
N LEU A 3 9.40 19.98 -11.42
CA LEU A 3 8.15 19.92 -12.17
C LEU A 3 8.18 20.95 -13.33
N PRO A 4 7.60 20.61 -14.49
CA PRO A 4 7.33 21.60 -15.54
C PRO A 4 6.54 22.78 -14.98
N LYS A 5 6.78 24.00 -15.50
CA LYS A 5 6.10 25.21 -15.01
C LYS A 5 4.58 25.08 -15.03
N GLN A 6 4.03 24.46 -16.07
CA GLN A 6 2.58 24.24 -16.22
C GLN A 6 2.03 23.30 -15.15
N ASP A 7 2.70 22.16 -14.91
CA ASP A 7 2.34 21.22 -13.84
C ASP A 7 2.38 21.92 -12.48
N ALA A 8 3.45 22.68 -12.20
CA ALA A 8 3.62 23.38 -10.93
C ALA A 8 2.54 24.46 -10.71
N GLN A 9 2.21 25.25 -11.74
CA GLN A 9 1.15 26.26 -11.67
C GLN A 9 -0.23 25.63 -11.46
N ALA A 10 -0.54 24.54 -12.18
CA ALA A 10 -1.80 23.83 -12.02
C ALA A 10 -1.94 23.30 -10.59
N LEU A 11 -0.92 22.61 -10.07
CA LEU A 11 -0.95 22.08 -8.71
C LEU A 11 -1.00 23.19 -7.65
N ALA A 12 -0.25 24.28 -7.80
CA ALA A 12 -0.31 25.40 -6.86
C ALA A 12 -1.72 26.02 -6.75
N ALA A 13 -2.50 25.99 -7.83
CA ALA A 13 -3.85 26.53 -7.84
C ALA A 13 -4.92 25.57 -7.29
N SER A 14 -4.70 24.26 -7.36
CA SER A 14 -5.76 23.26 -7.15
C SER A 14 -5.41 22.12 -6.19
N TRP A 15 -4.18 22.04 -5.68
CA TRP A 15 -3.74 21.00 -4.75
C TRP A 15 -3.43 21.57 -3.37
N THR A 16 -3.96 20.92 -2.34
CA THR A 16 -3.58 21.17 -0.94
C THR A 16 -2.86 19.94 -0.41
N GLU A 17 -1.61 20.14 0.01
CA GLU A 17 -0.76 19.07 0.53
C GLU A 17 -1.32 18.46 1.82
N GLY A 18 -1.02 17.18 2.03
CA GLY A 18 -1.38 16.46 3.24
C GLY A 18 -0.30 15.43 3.61
N VAL A 19 -0.69 14.16 3.67
CA VAL A 19 0.14 13.08 4.20
C VAL A 19 0.96 12.43 3.08
N LEU A 20 2.26 12.26 3.29
CA LEU A 20 3.11 11.48 2.39
C LEU A 20 2.76 9.99 2.53
N LEU A 21 2.30 9.36 1.47
CA LEU A 21 1.95 7.94 1.47
C LEU A 21 3.13 7.05 1.13
N LYS A 22 3.94 7.47 0.15
CA LYS A 22 5.03 6.66 -0.38
C LYS A 22 6.08 7.54 -1.05
N ARG A 23 7.34 7.22 -0.84
CA ARG A 23 8.46 7.78 -1.60
C ARG A 23 9.41 6.67 -2.00
N ASP A 24 9.56 6.45 -3.30
CA ASP A 24 10.47 5.44 -3.84
C ASP A 24 11.28 5.98 -5.03
N VAL A 25 12.12 5.13 -5.61
CA VAL A 25 12.97 5.52 -6.76
C VAL A 25 12.17 5.81 -8.04
N PHE A 26 10.87 5.52 -8.08
CA PHE A 26 10.01 5.70 -9.25
C PHE A 26 8.98 6.83 -9.09
N SER A 27 8.62 7.22 -7.87
CA SER A 27 7.70 8.33 -7.63
C SER A 27 7.59 8.74 -6.15
N THR A 28 7.04 9.93 -5.94
CA THR A 28 6.49 10.37 -4.65
C THR A 28 4.97 10.35 -4.73
N VAL A 29 4.29 9.84 -3.71
CA VAL A 29 2.83 9.72 -3.63
C VAL A 29 2.35 10.37 -2.33
N GLU A 30 1.45 11.33 -2.45
CA GLU A 30 0.93 12.15 -1.35
C GLU A 30 -0.61 12.11 -1.37
N ARG A 31 -1.23 12.00 -0.20
CA ARG A 31 -2.66 12.22 -0.01
C ARG A 31 -2.88 13.68 0.36
N GLY A 32 -3.89 14.30 -0.23
CA GLY A 32 -4.24 15.68 0.02
C GLY A 32 -5.65 15.97 -0.48
N ARG A 33 -5.93 17.25 -0.71
CA ARG A 33 -7.21 17.72 -1.26
C ARG A 33 -6.98 18.27 -2.65
N PHE A 34 -7.91 18.00 -3.55
CA PHE A 34 -7.89 18.55 -4.90
C PHE A 34 -9.17 19.32 -5.20
N ARG A 35 -9.03 20.54 -5.69
CA ARG A 35 -10.14 21.40 -6.09
C ARG A 35 -10.62 21.02 -7.49
N THR A 36 -11.82 20.47 -7.57
CA THR A 36 -12.52 20.23 -8.82
C THR A 36 -13.55 21.34 -9.08
N PRO A 37 -14.11 21.45 -10.29
CA PRO A 37 -15.24 22.36 -10.55
C PRO A 37 -16.45 22.13 -9.65
N ASN A 38 -16.62 20.91 -9.12
CA ASN A 38 -17.75 20.51 -8.28
C ASN A 38 -17.43 20.62 -6.77
N GLY A 39 -16.28 21.17 -6.40
CA GLY A 39 -15.82 21.28 -5.02
C GLY A 39 -14.52 20.54 -4.74
N GLU A 40 -14.06 20.60 -3.49
CA GLU A 40 -12.83 19.94 -3.05
C GLU A 40 -13.09 18.47 -2.67
N VAL A 41 -12.24 17.59 -3.17
CA VAL A 41 -12.30 16.14 -2.94
C VAL A 41 -11.00 15.62 -2.36
N ASP A 42 -11.07 14.50 -1.62
CA ASP A 42 -9.88 13.76 -1.22
C ASP A 42 -9.21 13.14 -2.46
N ALA A 43 -7.89 13.33 -2.55
CA ALA A 43 -7.15 12.96 -3.74
C ALA A 43 -5.73 12.49 -3.39
N VAL A 44 -5.13 11.80 -4.35
CA VAL A 44 -3.77 11.29 -4.28
C VAL A 44 -2.96 11.87 -5.44
N LEU A 45 -1.91 12.60 -5.11
CA LEU A 45 -0.95 13.16 -6.04
C LEU A 45 0.22 12.20 -6.21
N ARG A 46 0.56 11.86 -7.44
CA ARG A 46 1.82 11.19 -7.79
C ARG A 46 2.72 12.16 -8.54
N ARG A 47 3.98 12.28 -8.12
CA ARG A 47 4.99 13.14 -8.74
C ARG A 47 6.27 12.40 -9.10
N LEU A 48 6.95 12.86 -10.14
CA LEU A 48 8.24 12.35 -10.61
C LEU A 48 9.41 13.32 -10.39
N ASP A 49 9.19 14.45 -9.73
CA ASP A 49 10.19 15.51 -9.61
C ASP A 49 11.34 15.18 -8.64
N GLN A 50 11.05 14.33 -7.65
CA GLN A 50 12.02 13.90 -6.64
C GLN A 50 12.71 12.56 -6.96
N VAL A 51 12.49 11.99 -8.16
CA VAL A 51 13.12 10.71 -8.52
C VAL A 51 14.59 10.88 -8.92
N PRO A 52 15.45 9.90 -8.65
CA PRO A 52 16.82 9.88 -9.15
C PRO A 52 16.89 9.99 -10.68
N TRP A 53 17.92 10.66 -11.20
CA TRP A 53 18.08 10.86 -12.65
C TRP A 53 18.17 9.53 -13.43
N TRP A 54 18.77 8.50 -12.84
CA TRP A 54 18.98 7.19 -13.48
C TRP A 54 17.68 6.38 -13.59
N SER A 55 16.73 6.55 -12.65
CA SER A 55 15.43 5.86 -12.68
C SER A 55 14.38 6.61 -13.50
N TYR A 56 14.62 7.89 -13.78
CA TYR A 56 13.67 8.79 -14.43
C TYR A 56 13.08 8.26 -15.75
N PRO A 57 13.85 7.70 -16.71
CA PRO A 57 13.28 7.21 -17.97
C PRO A 57 12.24 6.09 -17.74
N LEU A 58 12.55 5.17 -16.83
CA LEU A 58 11.63 4.08 -16.45
C LEU A 58 10.44 4.62 -15.66
N ALA A 59 10.66 5.53 -14.70
CA ALA A 59 9.61 6.20 -13.95
C ALA A 59 8.62 6.93 -14.87
N ARG A 60 9.12 7.66 -15.88
CA ARG A 60 8.30 8.33 -16.89
C ARG A 60 7.51 7.35 -17.75
N HIS A 61 8.11 6.21 -18.12
CA HIS A 61 7.41 5.15 -18.85
C HIS A 61 6.24 4.61 -18.03
N LEU A 62 6.48 4.18 -16.78
CA LEU A 62 5.44 3.66 -15.87
C LEU A 62 4.33 4.69 -15.61
N PHE A 63 4.70 5.94 -15.37
CA PHE A 63 3.75 7.04 -15.18
C PHE A 63 2.87 7.26 -16.42
N THR A 64 3.45 7.21 -17.62
CA THR A 64 2.68 7.39 -18.87
C THR A 64 1.67 6.27 -19.08
N ARG A 65 2.02 5.04 -18.67
CA ARG A 65 1.11 3.89 -18.70
C ARG A 65 -0.04 4.04 -17.71
N GLU A 66 0.26 4.42 -16.47
CA GLU A 66 -0.75 4.69 -15.45
C GLU A 66 -1.72 5.77 -15.93
N ARG A 67 -1.20 6.91 -16.40
CA ARG A 67 -2.02 7.99 -16.96
C ARG A 67 -2.96 7.49 -18.06
N ARG A 68 -2.45 6.70 -19.01
CA ARG A 68 -3.26 6.15 -20.10
C ARG A 68 -4.31 5.16 -19.61
N ALA A 69 -3.95 4.26 -18.70
CA ALA A 69 -4.87 3.27 -18.16
C ALA A 69 -6.00 3.92 -17.35
N LEU A 70 -5.68 4.89 -16.48
CA LEU A 70 -6.67 5.63 -15.71
C LEU A 70 -7.58 6.48 -16.61
N ALA A 71 -7.03 7.11 -17.65
CA ALA A 71 -7.84 7.86 -18.63
C ALA A 71 -8.87 6.97 -19.34
N LEU A 72 -8.48 5.74 -19.73
CA LEU A 72 -9.39 4.78 -20.35
C LEU A 72 -10.38 4.17 -19.35
N ALA A 73 -9.98 4.00 -18.08
CA ALA A 73 -10.79 3.37 -17.05
C ALA A 73 -11.75 4.32 -16.31
N ARG A 74 -11.72 5.63 -16.61
CA ARG A 74 -12.46 6.68 -15.90
C ARG A 74 -13.93 6.34 -15.62
N GLU A 75 -14.66 5.85 -16.61
CA GLU A 75 -16.11 5.58 -16.49
C GLU A 75 -16.44 4.21 -15.86
N LEU A 76 -15.43 3.41 -15.51
CA LEU A 76 -15.65 2.07 -14.99
C LEU A 76 -15.93 2.04 -13.49
N HIS A 77 -15.47 3.05 -12.75
CA HIS A 77 -15.47 3.13 -11.29
C HIS A 77 -14.96 1.83 -10.62
N VAL A 78 -13.88 1.27 -11.18
CA VAL A 78 -13.20 0.05 -10.68
C VAL A 78 -11.85 0.36 -10.03
N GLY A 79 -11.43 1.62 -10.06
CA GLY A 79 -10.18 2.15 -9.55
C GLY A 79 -10.29 3.66 -9.40
N PRO A 80 -9.20 4.36 -9.11
CA PRO A 80 -9.26 5.78 -8.79
C PRO A 80 -9.53 6.60 -10.05
N ASP A 81 -10.41 7.58 -9.97
CA ASP A 81 -10.70 8.47 -11.09
C ASP A 81 -9.50 9.37 -11.38
N LEU A 82 -9.16 9.56 -12.67
CA LEU A 82 -8.13 10.53 -13.05
C LEU A 82 -8.70 11.95 -12.97
N LEU A 83 -8.37 12.67 -11.90
CA LEU A 83 -8.86 14.04 -11.68
C LEU A 83 -8.07 15.06 -12.49
N TRP A 84 -6.75 14.87 -12.58
CA TRP A 84 -5.87 15.72 -13.38
C TRP A 84 -4.61 14.97 -13.78
N ALA A 85 -4.02 15.32 -14.93
CA ALA A 85 -2.75 14.78 -15.37
C ALA A 85 -1.93 15.81 -16.15
N GLY A 86 -0.71 16.05 -15.68
CA GLY A 86 0.33 16.78 -16.39
C GLY A 86 1.38 15.84 -16.97
N ASP A 87 2.59 16.37 -17.12
CA ASP A 87 3.72 15.66 -17.72
C ASP A 87 4.53 14.84 -16.71
N LYS A 88 4.71 15.35 -15.49
CA LYS A 88 5.46 14.69 -14.41
C LYS A 88 4.65 14.52 -13.14
N ALA A 89 3.38 14.91 -13.14
CA ALA A 89 2.48 14.73 -12.02
C ALA A 89 1.07 14.35 -12.48
N LEU A 90 0.39 13.53 -11.70
CA LEU A 90 -1.04 13.24 -11.90
C LEU A 90 -1.75 13.22 -10.55
N VAL A 91 -3.00 13.64 -10.55
CA VAL A 91 -3.90 13.59 -9.40
C VAL A 91 -5.01 12.61 -9.70
N ARG A 92 -5.22 11.68 -8.78
CA ARG A 92 -6.28 10.67 -8.85
C ARG A 92 -7.19 10.78 -7.62
N GLY A 93 -8.45 10.39 -7.76
CA GLY A 93 -9.39 10.34 -6.66
C GLY A 93 -8.88 9.41 -5.56
N PHE A 94 -9.10 9.79 -4.30
CA PHE A 94 -8.89 8.88 -3.18
C PHE A 94 -10.01 7.83 -3.19
N ILE A 95 -9.65 6.58 -2.93
CA ILE A 95 -10.64 5.51 -2.74
C ILE A 95 -10.70 5.24 -1.24
N ASP A 96 -11.89 5.42 -0.67
CA ASP A 96 -12.18 5.04 0.71
C ASP A 96 -12.24 3.52 0.82
N GLY A 97 -11.07 2.91 0.95
CA GLY A 97 -10.95 1.46 1.00
C GLY A 97 -9.64 1.00 1.63
N VAL A 98 -9.71 -0.14 2.30
CA VAL A 98 -8.58 -0.75 2.98
C VAL A 98 -7.92 -1.78 2.07
N ALA A 99 -6.58 -1.78 2.00
CA ALA A 99 -5.84 -2.74 1.21
C ALA A 99 -6.11 -4.20 1.63
N LEU A 100 -6.16 -5.13 0.68
CA LEU A 100 -6.63 -6.50 0.90
C LEU A 100 -5.83 -7.26 1.97
N HIS A 101 -4.52 -7.04 2.03
CA HIS A 101 -3.64 -7.66 3.03
C HIS A 101 -3.95 -7.22 4.47
N LEU A 102 -4.52 -6.01 4.64
CA LEU A 102 -4.98 -5.48 5.92
C LEU A 102 -6.42 -5.89 6.18
N ALA A 103 -7.30 -5.74 5.17
CA ALA A 103 -8.73 -6.03 5.28
C ALA A 103 -9.03 -7.52 5.53
N LYS A 104 -8.16 -8.43 5.04
CA LYS A 104 -8.24 -9.90 5.19
C LYS A 104 -9.71 -10.42 5.16
N PRO A 105 -10.46 -10.22 4.07
CA PRO A 105 -11.92 -10.40 4.02
C PRO A 105 -12.30 -11.89 3.95
N ALA A 106 -12.11 -12.60 5.07
CA ALA A 106 -12.37 -14.01 5.20
C ALA A 106 -13.86 -14.31 4.95
N GLY A 107 -14.13 -15.23 4.02
CA GLY A 107 -15.49 -15.63 3.67
C GLY A 107 -16.30 -14.60 2.85
N ASP A 108 -15.74 -13.44 2.48
CA ASP A 108 -16.48 -12.38 1.78
C ASP A 108 -16.66 -12.71 0.28
N VAL A 109 -17.70 -13.49 -0.02
CA VAL A 109 -18.03 -13.91 -1.39
C VAL A 109 -18.43 -12.72 -2.28
N ALA A 110 -19.09 -11.71 -1.69
CA ALA A 110 -19.55 -10.53 -2.40
C ALA A 110 -18.37 -9.70 -2.91
N TYR A 111 -17.34 -9.52 -2.06
CA TYR A 111 -16.09 -8.88 -2.43
C TYR A 111 -15.45 -9.55 -3.66
N PHE A 112 -15.24 -10.87 -3.64
CA PHE A 112 -14.61 -11.56 -4.78
C PHE A 112 -15.47 -11.58 -6.05
N LYS A 113 -16.80 -11.53 -5.92
CA LYS A 113 -17.71 -11.36 -7.06
C LYS A 113 -17.54 -9.97 -7.69
N SER A 114 -17.40 -8.93 -6.86
CA SER A 114 -17.13 -7.57 -7.33
C SER A 114 -15.74 -7.44 -7.97
N ALA A 115 -14.70 -8.06 -7.38
CA ALA A 115 -13.34 -8.12 -7.92
C ALA A 115 -13.29 -8.73 -9.32
N LYS A 116 -13.99 -9.85 -9.51
CA LYS A 116 -14.12 -10.49 -10.82
C LYS A 116 -14.82 -9.59 -11.84
N ARG A 117 -15.88 -8.88 -11.44
CA ARG A 117 -16.58 -7.92 -12.31
C ARG A 117 -15.67 -6.74 -12.69
N ALA A 118 -14.88 -6.22 -11.75
CA ALA A 118 -13.91 -5.16 -12.01
C ALA A 118 -12.89 -5.57 -13.08
N LEU A 119 -12.31 -6.77 -12.99
CA LEU A 119 -11.40 -7.30 -14.01
C LEU A 119 -12.06 -7.48 -15.37
N LEU A 120 -13.30 -8.01 -15.40
CA LEU A 120 -14.02 -8.15 -16.66
C LEU A 120 -14.28 -6.80 -17.33
N ARG A 121 -14.58 -5.75 -16.55
CA ARG A 121 -14.75 -4.38 -17.06
C ARG A 121 -13.45 -3.83 -17.64
N LEU A 122 -12.32 -3.95 -16.92
CA LEU A 122 -11.00 -3.54 -17.43
C LEU A 122 -10.61 -4.28 -18.71
N HIS A 123 -10.72 -5.62 -18.69
CA HIS A 123 -10.37 -6.44 -19.84
C HIS A 123 -11.26 -6.14 -21.06
N ARG A 124 -12.53 -5.73 -20.87
CA ARG A 124 -13.39 -5.30 -21.98
C ARG A 124 -12.86 -4.05 -22.68
N LEU A 125 -12.22 -3.13 -21.96
CA LEU A 125 -11.55 -1.96 -22.52
C LEU A 125 -10.11 -2.25 -22.99
N GLY A 126 -9.68 -3.52 -23.01
CA GLY A 126 -8.32 -3.88 -23.40
C GLY A 126 -7.25 -3.55 -22.34
N ILE A 127 -7.64 -3.25 -21.10
CA ILE A 127 -6.72 -2.90 -20.02
C ILE A 127 -6.41 -4.16 -19.21
N CYS A 128 -5.13 -4.53 -19.14
CA CYS A 128 -4.62 -5.54 -18.20
C CYS A 128 -3.75 -4.84 -17.16
N HIS A 129 -3.93 -5.15 -15.87
CA HIS A 129 -3.25 -4.50 -14.76
C HIS A 129 -1.83 -5.05 -14.52
N ASN A 130 -1.63 -6.35 -14.70
CA ASN A 130 -0.35 -7.09 -14.59
C ASN A 130 0.36 -7.09 -13.22
N ASP A 131 -0.20 -6.46 -12.19
CA ASP A 131 0.40 -6.42 -10.84
C ASP A 131 -0.59 -6.84 -9.74
N LEU A 132 -1.60 -7.63 -10.10
CA LEU A 132 -2.65 -8.07 -9.17
C LEU A 132 -2.23 -9.18 -8.23
N ALA A 133 -0.99 -9.66 -8.38
CA ALA A 133 -0.38 -10.60 -7.45
C ALA A 133 -0.18 -9.98 -6.06
N LYS A 134 0.03 -8.66 -5.99
CA LYS A 134 0.17 -7.92 -4.74
C LYS A 134 -1.21 -7.66 -4.15
N GLU A 135 -1.41 -8.06 -2.90
CA GLU A 135 -2.65 -7.78 -2.17
C GLU A 135 -2.86 -6.27 -1.94
N GLN A 136 -1.79 -5.47 -1.91
CA GLN A 136 -1.84 -4.01 -1.80
C GLN A 136 -2.57 -3.31 -2.96
N ASN A 137 -2.57 -3.92 -4.15
CA ASN A 137 -3.22 -3.36 -5.34
C ASN A 137 -4.73 -3.62 -5.37
N TRP A 138 -5.23 -4.36 -4.39
CA TRP A 138 -6.66 -4.60 -4.16
C TRP A 138 -7.11 -3.83 -2.93
N LEU A 139 -8.13 -2.99 -3.08
CA LEU A 139 -8.78 -2.29 -1.99
C LEU A 139 -10.17 -2.87 -1.77
N ARG A 140 -10.55 -3.05 -0.51
CA ARG A 140 -11.93 -3.27 -0.09
C ARG A 140 -12.53 -1.93 0.29
N GLY A 141 -13.42 -1.41 -0.54
CA GLY A 141 -14.14 -0.18 -0.28
C GLY A 141 -15.03 -0.29 0.95
N THR A 142 -15.40 0.85 1.52
CA THR A 142 -16.40 0.94 2.61
C THR A 142 -17.76 0.36 2.21
N ASP A 143 -18.08 0.36 0.91
CA ASP A 143 -19.26 -0.28 0.31
C ASP A 143 -19.13 -1.83 0.16
N GLY A 144 -18.01 -2.40 0.62
CA GLY A 144 -17.70 -3.83 0.53
C GLY A 144 -17.23 -4.29 -0.85
N ARG A 145 -17.11 -3.39 -1.84
CA ARG A 145 -16.67 -3.74 -3.20
C ARG A 145 -15.16 -3.71 -3.35
N ALA A 146 -14.68 -4.39 -4.38
CA ALA A 146 -13.28 -4.43 -4.74
C ALA A 146 -12.92 -3.31 -5.72
N TYR A 147 -11.88 -2.57 -5.38
CA TYR A 147 -11.27 -1.54 -6.21
C TYR A 147 -9.81 -1.88 -6.48
N LEU A 148 -9.30 -1.40 -7.61
CA LEU A 148 -7.93 -1.59 -8.05
C LEU A 148 -7.15 -0.31 -7.90
N THR A 149 -5.89 -0.42 -7.46
CA THR A 149 -4.98 0.71 -7.35
C THR A 149 -3.62 0.37 -7.98
N ASP A 150 -2.83 1.40 -8.23
CA ASP A 150 -1.48 1.32 -8.82
C ASP A 150 -1.42 0.74 -10.25
N PHE A 151 -1.86 1.54 -11.23
CA PHE A 151 -1.89 1.15 -12.64
C PHE A 151 -0.53 1.33 -13.36
N GLN A 152 0.59 1.51 -12.65
CA GLN A 152 1.92 1.74 -13.24
C GLN A 152 2.36 0.63 -14.21
N LEU A 153 2.01 -0.62 -13.90
CA LEU A 153 2.32 -1.78 -14.76
C LEU A 153 1.19 -2.16 -15.73
N ALA A 154 0.10 -1.38 -15.75
CA ALA A 154 -1.02 -1.67 -16.64
C ALA A 154 -0.60 -1.57 -18.10
N VAL A 155 -1.11 -2.46 -18.96
CA VAL A 155 -0.97 -2.43 -20.42
C VAL A 155 -2.35 -2.17 -21.02
N CYS A 156 -2.42 -1.20 -21.93
CA CYS A 156 -3.62 -0.94 -22.73
C CYS A 156 -3.40 -1.53 -24.14
N PHE A 157 -4.09 -2.62 -24.44
CA PHE A 157 -4.06 -3.28 -25.74
C PHE A 157 -5.11 -2.68 -26.67
N ARG A 158 -4.79 -2.58 -27.98
CA ARG A 158 -5.76 -2.16 -29.00
C ARG A 158 -6.67 -3.30 -29.43
N ASP A 159 -6.12 -4.51 -29.49
CA ASP A 159 -6.78 -5.72 -29.97
C ASP A 159 -6.71 -6.85 -28.93
N ARG A 160 -7.57 -7.85 -29.08
CA ARG A 160 -7.57 -9.06 -28.22
C ARG A 160 -6.53 -10.09 -28.64
N SER A 161 -5.30 -9.60 -28.84
CA SER A 161 -4.12 -10.36 -29.22
C SER A 161 -3.84 -11.53 -28.28
N ARG A 162 -2.96 -12.45 -28.70
CA ARG A 162 -2.49 -13.55 -27.84
C ARG A 162 -1.88 -13.03 -26.52
N LEU A 163 -1.13 -11.92 -26.59
CA LEU A 163 -0.53 -11.28 -25.41
C LEU A 163 -1.58 -10.74 -24.46
N PHE A 164 -2.61 -10.05 -24.98
CA PHE A 164 -3.75 -9.60 -24.17
C PHE A 164 -4.43 -10.77 -23.45
N ARG A 165 -4.69 -11.88 -24.15
CA ARG A 165 -5.33 -13.06 -23.56
C ARG A 165 -4.50 -13.67 -22.44
N ILE A 166 -3.17 -13.68 -22.58
CA ILE A 166 -2.25 -14.16 -21.55
C ILE A 166 -2.25 -13.21 -20.34
N ALA A 167 -2.12 -11.91 -20.56
CA ALA A 167 -2.12 -10.90 -19.50
C ALA A 167 -3.44 -10.92 -18.71
N ALA A 168 -4.58 -10.91 -19.40
CA ALA A 168 -5.91 -10.99 -18.78
C ALA A 168 -6.12 -12.31 -18.02
N TYR A 169 -5.57 -13.42 -18.52
CA TYR A 169 -5.61 -14.70 -17.81
C TYR A 169 -4.79 -14.65 -16.52
N GLU A 170 -3.59 -14.05 -16.55
CA GLU A 170 -2.77 -13.90 -15.35
C GLU A 170 -3.40 -12.97 -14.32
N ASP A 171 -3.99 -11.86 -14.73
CA ASP A 171 -4.74 -10.97 -13.84
C ASP A 171 -5.87 -11.70 -13.11
N LEU A 172 -6.69 -12.46 -13.87
CA LEU A 172 -7.74 -13.30 -13.31
C LEU A 172 -7.17 -14.34 -12.35
N ARG A 173 -6.10 -15.03 -12.75
CA ARG A 173 -5.47 -16.07 -11.95
C ARG A 173 -4.91 -15.52 -10.63
N HIS A 174 -4.33 -14.32 -10.63
CA HIS A 174 -3.84 -13.67 -9.42
C HIS A 174 -4.99 -13.30 -8.47
N MET A 175 -6.08 -12.75 -8.98
CA MET A 175 -7.30 -12.53 -8.17
C MET A 175 -7.81 -13.84 -7.55
N LEU A 176 -7.83 -14.93 -8.32
CA LEU A 176 -8.27 -16.23 -7.80
C LEU A 176 -7.34 -16.82 -6.73
N LYS A 177 -6.03 -16.49 -6.74
CA LYS A 177 -5.12 -16.89 -5.65
C LYS A 177 -5.52 -16.23 -4.33
N HIS A 178 -5.91 -14.95 -4.39
CA HIS A 178 -6.43 -14.24 -3.23
C HIS A 178 -7.77 -14.82 -2.78
N LYS A 179 -8.68 -15.10 -3.72
CA LYS A 179 -9.93 -15.81 -3.41
C LYS A 179 -9.70 -17.14 -2.72
N ARG A 180 -8.72 -17.93 -3.17
CA ARG A 180 -8.34 -19.19 -2.51
C ARG A 180 -7.85 -18.98 -1.08
N ARG A 181 -7.12 -17.88 -0.81
CA ARG A 181 -6.59 -17.58 0.52
C ARG A 181 -7.70 -17.19 1.51
N TYR A 182 -8.63 -16.34 1.08
CA TYR A 182 -9.63 -15.75 1.99
C TYR A 182 -11.02 -16.39 1.91
N ALA A 183 -11.38 -17.03 0.79
CA ALA A 183 -12.67 -17.67 0.58
C ALA A 183 -12.53 -18.98 -0.23
N PRO A 184 -11.79 -19.99 0.29
CA PRO A 184 -11.53 -21.24 -0.43
C PRO A 184 -12.82 -22.00 -0.78
N GLU A 185 -13.80 -22.02 0.13
CA GLU A 185 -15.09 -22.69 -0.06
C GLU A 185 -15.94 -22.07 -1.19
N ALA A 186 -15.70 -20.80 -1.50
CA ALA A 186 -16.42 -20.10 -2.56
C ALA A 186 -15.85 -20.35 -3.97
N LEU A 187 -14.78 -21.15 -4.12
CA LEU A 187 -14.16 -21.44 -5.40
C LEU A 187 -14.97 -22.42 -6.24
N THR A 188 -15.35 -21.99 -7.44
CA THR A 188 -16.04 -22.86 -8.40
C THR A 188 -15.08 -23.87 -9.04
N PRO A 189 -15.58 -25.00 -9.60
CA PRO A 189 -14.73 -25.98 -10.30
C PRO A 189 -13.89 -25.36 -11.43
N LYS A 190 -14.46 -24.42 -12.20
CA LYS A 190 -13.74 -23.69 -13.26
C LYS A 190 -12.61 -22.82 -12.70
N GLU A 191 -12.82 -22.17 -11.57
CA GLU A 191 -11.80 -21.35 -10.92
C GLU A 191 -10.66 -22.22 -10.34
N LYS A 192 -10.99 -23.39 -9.78
CA LYS A 192 -10.00 -24.40 -9.37
C LYS A 192 -9.15 -24.87 -10.56
N ALA A 193 -9.76 -25.09 -11.73
CA ALA A 193 -9.02 -25.45 -12.95
C ALA A 193 -8.05 -24.35 -13.42
N VAL A 194 -8.47 -23.07 -13.37
CA VAL A 194 -7.60 -21.92 -13.69
C VAL A 194 -6.41 -21.83 -12.73
N LEU A 195 -6.63 -22.09 -11.44
CA LEU A 195 -5.56 -22.09 -10.44
C LEU A 195 -4.56 -23.22 -10.66
N ALA A 196 -5.04 -24.42 -11.00
CA ALA A 196 -4.22 -25.59 -11.31
C ALA A 196 -3.34 -25.39 -12.55
N LYS A 197 -3.87 -24.72 -13.57
CA LYS A 197 -3.13 -24.42 -14.80
C LYS A 197 -2.15 -23.25 -14.60
N LYS A 198 -0.88 -23.56 -14.34
CA LYS A 198 0.21 -22.57 -14.40
C LYS A 198 0.39 -22.13 -15.85
N SER A 199 0.28 -20.83 -16.16
CA SER A 199 0.51 -20.35 -17.53
C SER A 199 1.94 -20.66 -17.98
N GLY A 200 2.14 -20.83 -19.28
CA GLY A 200 3.46 -20.99 -19.87
C GLY A 200 4.38 -19.82 -19.55
N PHE A 201 3.84 -18.60 -19.46
CA PHE A 201 4.57 -17.41 -19.03
C PHE A 201 4.98 -17.46 -17.55
N ALA A 202 4.12 -17.92 -16.65
CA ALA A 202 4.51 -18.15 -15.25
C ALA A 202 5.58 -19.26 -15.12
N ARG A 203 5.55 -20.30 -15.95
CA ARG A 203 6.60 -21.33 -16.01
C ARG A 203 7.92 -20.77 -16.55
N LEU A 204 7.87 -19.98 -17.63
CA LEU A 204 9.03 -19.33 -18.21
C LEU A 204 9.61 -18.29 -17.24
N TRP A 205 8.80 -17.42 -16.66
CA TRP A 205 9.21 -16.46 -15.63
C TRP A 205 9.80 -17.14 -14.38
N LEU A 206 9.24 -18.27 -13.93
CA LEU A 206 9.84 -19.05 -12.84
C LEU A 206 11.21 -19.65 -13.23
N ALA A 207 11.40 -20.01 -14.49
CA ALA A 207 12.63 -20.62 -15.01
C ALA A 207 13.74 -19.58 -15.32
N THR A 208 13.39 -18.46 -15.94
CA THR A 208 14.32 -17.43 -16.42
C THR A 208 14.22 -16.13 -15.62
N GLY A 209 13.03 -15.55 -15.52
CA GLY A 209 12.78 -14.27 -14.86
C GLY A 209 13.14 -14.27 -13.37
N LYS A 210 12.87 -15.36 -12.63
CA LYS A 210 13.18 -15.47 -11.21
C LYS A 210 14.69 -15.52 -10.94
N LYS A 211 15.50 -16.05 -11.86
CA LYS A 211 16.96 -16.08 -11.75
C LYS A 211 17.56 -14.71 -12.02
N VAL A 212 17.10 -14.03 -13.08
CA VAL A 212 17.51 -12.66 -13.42
C VAL A 212 17.07 -11.67 -12.34
N TYR A 213 15.81 -11.76 -11.88
CA TYR A 213 15.29 -10.96 -10.77
C TYR A 213 16.14 -11.17 -9.52
N LYS A 214 16.40 -12.42 -9.09
CA LYS A 214 17.27 -12.70 -7.95
C LYS A 214 18.70 -12.23 -8.13
N ALA A 215 19.26 -12.27 -9.34
CA ALA A 215 20.61 -11.81 -9.62
C ALA A 215 20.70 -10.28 -9.55
N ILE A 216 19.73 -9.56 -10.11
CA ILE A 216 19.62 -8.09 -10.02
C ILE A 216 19.31 -7.67 -8.57
N THR A 217 18.41 -8.37 -7.89
CA THR A 217 18.07 -8.06 -6.49
C THR A 217 19.12 -8.52 -5.48
N ARG A 218 20.12 -9.33 -5.87
CA ARG A 218 21.27 -9.67 -5.02
C ARG A 218 22.52 -8.87 -5.36
N GLY A 219 22.64 -8.38 -6.60
CA GLY A 219 23.84 -7.68 -7.10
C GLY A 219 23.74 -6.15 -7.19
N VAL A 220 22.55 -5.57 -7.36
CA VAL A 220 22.38 -4.11 -7.60
C VAL A 220 21.34 -3.46 -6.68
N PHE A 221 20.31 -4.19 -6.24
CA PHE A 221 19.31 -3.67 -5.30
C PHE A 221 18.92 -4.77 -4.32
N ASN A 222 19.53 -4.79 -3.12
CA ASN A 222 19.23 -5.74 -2.04
C ASN A 222 17.80 -5.52 -1.48
N PHE A 223 16.79 -5.85 -2.30
CA PHE A 223 15.38 -5.56 -2.11
C PHE A 223 14.67 -6.88 -1.78
N THR A 224 14.43 -7.10 -0.49
CA THR A 224 13.47 -8.09 -0.01
C THR A 224 12.36 -7.31 0.64
N ASP A 225 11.27 -7.10 -0.10
CA ASP A 225 10.07 -6.54 0.49
C ASP A 225 8.83 -7.05 -0.24
N ARG A 226 7.90 -7.59 0.54
CA ARG A 226 6.54 -7.95 0.11
C ARG A 226 5.49 -6.99 0.66
N GLU A 227 5.86 -6.10 1.59
CA GLU A 227 4.95 -5.33 2.43
C GLU A 227 5.21 -3.81 2.38
N GLY A 228 6.26 -3.34 1.71
CA GLY A 228 6.56 -1.92 1.53
C GLY A 228 7.29 -1.27 2.71
N GLY A 229 7.66 -2.04 3.75
CA GLY A 229 8.34 -1.57 4.95
C GLY A 229 9.86 -1.42 4.85
N GLY A 230 10.47 -1.74 3.70
CA GLY A 230 11.88 -1.52 3.42
C GLY A 230 12.86 -2.37 4.24
N ARG A 231 14.17 -2.19 4.00
CA ARG A 231 15.25 -2.92 4.70
C ARG A 231 15.20 -2.76 6.21
N ARG A 232 14.74 -1.61 6.69
CA ARG A 232 14.67 -1.30 8.13
C ARG A 232 13.65 -2.18 8.86
N LEU A 233 12.48 -2.42 8.28
CA LEU A 233 11.49 -3.29 8.92
C LEU A 233 11.99 -4.73 9.02
N VAL A 234 12.67 -5.23 7.98
CA VAL A 234 13.11 -6.63 7.91
C VAL A 234 14.34 -6.88 8.78
N ASN A 235 15.31 -5.96 8.76
CA ASN A 235 16.61 -6.17 9.40
C ASN A 235 16.71 -5.51 10.77
N ASP A 236 16.21 -4.27 10.91
CA ASP A 236 16.44 -3.47 12.10
C ASP A 236 15.37 -3.74 13.16
N ALA A 237 14.10 -3.88 12.74
CA ALA A 237 12.98 -4.01 13.68
C ALA A 237 13.11 -5.20 14.64
N PRO A 238 13.55 -6.42 14.24
CA PRO A 238 13.76 -7.52 15.18
C PRO A 238 14.81 -7.17 16.25
N VAL A 239 15.93 -6.57 15.85
CA VAL A 239 17.01 -6.16 16.78
C VAL A 239 16.52 -5.10 17.76
N LEU A 240 15.73 -4.15 17.28
CA LEU A 240 15.16 -3.08 18.09
C LEU A 240 14.09 -3.60 19.07
N ILE A 241 13.25 -4.55 18.65
CA ILE A 241 12.28 -5.23 19.53
C ILE A 241 13.02 -5.98 20.66
N GLU A 242 14.06 -6.73 20.32
CA GLU A 242 14.88 -7.43 21.33
C GLU A 242 15.56 -6.45 22.30
N ALA A 243 15.99 -5.28 21.83
CA ALA A 243 16.55 -4.25 22.70
C ALA A 243 15.51 -3.71 23.70
N LEU A 244 14.28 -3.45 23.23
CA LEU A 244 13.17 -3.01 24.09
C LEU A 244 12.82 -4.07 25.14
N LYS A 245 12.76 -5.35 24.73
CA LYS A 245 12.41 -6.48 25.61
C LYS A 245 13.44 -6.78 26.70
N LYS A 246 14.63 -6.17 26.65
CA LYS A 246 15.60 -6.22 27.77
C LYS A 246 15.14 -5.43 28.99
N ASN A 247 14.27 -4.44 28.81
CA ASN A 247 13.71 -3.71 29.94
C ASN A 247 12.57 -4.56 30.56
N PRO A 248 12.67 -4.93 31.86
CA PRO A 248 11.71 -5.83 32.49
C PRO A 248 10.28 -5.28 32.57
N ALA A 249 10.11 -3.96 32.42
CA ALA A 249 8.81 -3.34 32.40
C ALA A 249 8.10 -3.46 31.03
N VAL A 250 8.82 -3.83 29.95
CA VAL A 250 8.25 -4.05 28.62
C VAL A 250 7.68 -5.47 28.55
N ARG A 251 6.36 -5.57 28.43
CA ARG A 251 5.66 -6.86 28.27
C ARG A 251 5.72 -7.36 26.84
N ASP A 252 5.51 -6.46 25.88
CA ASP A 252 5.62 -6.79 24.46
C ASP A 252 5.87 -5.53 23.60
N ALA A 253 6.26 -5.71 22.35
CA ALA A 253 6.49 -4.60 21.42
C ALA A 253 6.19 -4.99 19.98
N ALA A 254 5.69 -4.02 19.22
CA ALA A 254 5.47 -4.13 17.78
C ALA A 254 6.11 -2.94 17.06
N ILE A 255 6.87 -3.22 16.02
CA ILE A 255 7.45 -2.19 15.16
C ILE A 255 6.89 -2.33 13.75
N VAL A 256 6.39 -1.22 13.21
CA VAL A 256 5.86 -1.11 11.84
C VAL A 256 6.61 -0.02 11.10
N ALA A 257 6.64 -0.10 9.76
CA ALA A 257 7.31 0.89 8.93
C ALA A 257 6.33 1.89 8.33
N PHE A 258 6.77 3.11 8.07
CA PHE A 258 5.97 4.12 7.39
C PHE A 258 6.83 4.98 6.45
N ALA A 259 6.19 5.70 5.52
CA ALA A 259 6.90 6.60 4.64
C ALA A 259 7.31 7.87 5.40
N ASP A 260 8.61 8.10 5.57
CA ASP A 260 9.14 9.27 6.26
C ASP A 260 9.74 10.29 5.28
N ARG A 261 9.48 11.58 5.51
CA ARG A 261 9.94 12.66 4.60
C ARG A 261 11.47 12.79 4.58
N ARG A 262 12.16 12.49 5.68
CA ARG A 262 13.62 12.67 5.86
C ARG A 262 14.39 11.39 5.55
N ALA A 263 13.97 10.25 6.10
CA ALA A 263 14.65 8.97 6.03
C ALA A 263 14.16 8.07 4.87
N GLY A 264 13.06 8.43 4.21
CA GLY A 264 12.40 7.62 3.18
C GLY A 264 11.54 6.51 3.77
N VAL A 265 12.13 5.67 4.64
CA VAL A 265 11.42 4.63 5.41
C VAL A 265 11.70 4.84 6.90
N GLY A 266 10.67 5.24 7.64
CA GLY A 266 10.68 5.38 9.09
C GLY A 266 10.17 4.13 9.80
N LEU A 267 10.53 3.96 11.06
CA LEU A 267 9.99 2.94 11.96
C LEU A 267 9.21 3.58 13.09
N TYR A 268 8.05 2.99 13.40
CA TYR A 268 7.20 3.36 14.51
C TYR A 268 7.11 2.18 15.48
N ALA A 269 7.58 2.36 16.71
CA ALA A 269 7.52 1.36 17.77
C ALA A 269 6.33 1.61 18.70
N PHE A 270 5.49 0.59 18.86
CA PHE A 270 4.46 0.52 19.89
C PHE A 270 4.94 -0.42 20.98
N VAL A 271 5.04 0.08 22.21
CA VAL A 271 5.63 -0.65 23.34
C VAL A 271 4.57 -0.84 24.41
N GLU A 272 4.19 -2.08 24.65
CA GLU A 272 3.32 -2.44 25.77
C GLU A 272 4.18 -2.58 27.02
N ALA A 273 4.02 -1.65 27.96
CA ALA A 273 4.80 -1.62 29.20
C ALA A 273 3.91 -1.53 30.44
N SER A 274 4.44 -1.97 31.57
CA SER A 274 3.81 -1.86 32.90
C SER A 274 4.42 -0.71 33.69
N GLY A 275 3.59 0.02 34.43
CA GLY A 275 4.04 1.09 35.33
C GLY A 275 4.47 2.38 34.62
N ASP A 276 5.03 3.32 35.38
CA ASP A 276 5.45 4.65 34.90
C ASP A 276 6.83 4.60 34.21
N VAL A 277 6.95 3.80 33.15
CA VAL A 277 8.16 3.78 32.33
C VAL A 277 8.22 5.04 31.47
N ALA A 278 9.31 5.79 31.55
CA ALA A 278 9.51 6.95 30.70
C ALA A 278 9.94 6.53 29.28
N GLU A 279 9.44 7.23 28.26
CA GLU A 279 9.87 7.03 26.86
C GLU A 279 11.39 7.20 26.71
N ALA A 280 12.00 8.09 27.51
CA ALA A 280 13.45 8.32 27.50
C ALA A 280 14.27 7.07 27.87
N ASP A 281 13.80 6.30 28.85
CA ASP A 281 14.49 5.10 29.33
C ASP A 281 14.48 3.99 28.27
N LEU A 282 13.34 3.85 27.57
CA LEU A 282 13.22 2.92 26.45
C LEU A 282 14.08 3.35 25.26
N ARG A 283 14.18 4.66 24.99
CA ARG A 283 15.04 5.19 23.93
C ARG A 283 16.53 5.00 24.23
N ALA A 284 16.93 5.09 25.50
CA ALA A 284 18.31 4.87 25.92
C ALA A 284 18.77 3.41 25.71
N ALA A 285 17.83 2.46 25.58
CA ALA A 285 18.16 1.07 25.31
C ALA A 285 18.65 0.81 23.87
N PHE A 286 18.44 1.76 22.95
CA PHE A 286 18.87 1.60 21.56
C PHE A 286 20.32 2.00 21.35
N ALA A 287 21.07 1.16 20.65
CA ALA A 287 22.35 1.54 20.07
C ALA A 287 22.16 2.56 18.93
N LEU A 288 23.24 3.22 18.53
CA LEU A 288 23.23 4.11 17.35
C LEU A 288 23.03 3.34 16.04
N ASP A 289 23.39 2.05 16.00
CA ASP A 289 23.24 1.14 14.87
C ASP A 289 22.64 -0.21 15.32
N PRO A 290 21.50 -0.66 14.76
CA PRO A 290 20.69 0.02 13.74
C PRO A 290 20.03 1.29 14.28
N LYS A 291 19.81 2.27 13.39
CA LYS A 291 19.19 3.55 13.74
C LYS A 291 17.85 3.33 14.49
N PRO A 292 17.64 4.00 15.64
CA PRO A 292 16.40 3.87 16.41
C PRO A 292 15.13 4.23 15.63
N PRO A 293 13.94 3.79 16.10
CA PRO A 293 12.67 4.20 15.54
C PRO A 293 12.44 5.71 15.64
N GLU A 294 11.93 6.31 14.56
CA GLU A 294 11.54 7.72 14.50
C GLU A 294 10.45 8.04 15.55
N HIS A 295 9.53 7.11 15.75
CA HIS A 295 8.49 7.22 16.76
C HIS A 295 8.53 6.03 17.73
N LEU A 296 8.37 6.34 19.01
CA LEU A 296 8.13 5.37 20.07
C LEU A 296 6.89 5.82 20.84
N GLN A 297 5.91 4.93 20.95
CA GLN A 297 4.69 5.18 21.72
C GLN A 297 4.53 4.05 22.72
N ILE A 298 4.53 4.41 24.00
CA ILE A 298 4.13 3.50 25.06
C ILE A 298 2.61 3.39 25.03
N VAL A 299 2.10 2.16 25.05
CA VAL A 299 0.67 1.85 25.03
C VAL A 299 0.33 0.98 26.22
N HIS A 300 -0.89 1.11 26.74
CA HIS A 300 -1.36 0.27 27.85
C HIS A 300 -1.39 -1.22 27.43
N ALA A 301 -1.77 -1.51 26.19
CA ALA A 301 -1.75 -2.85 25.60
C ALA A 301 -1.68 -2.78 24.07
N LEU A 302 -1.13 -3.81 23.42
CA LEU A 302 -1.18 -3.93 21.96
C LEU A 302 -2.52 -4.51 21.49
N PRO A 303 -3.10 -4.02 20.37
CA PRO A 303 -4.33 -4.59 19.83
C PRO A 303 -4.05 -6.01 19.35
N ARG A 304 -4.86 -6.98 19.79
CA ARG A 304 -4.74 -8.40 19.43
C ARG A 304 -6.02 -8.92 18.79
N ASP A 305 -5.89 -9.92 17.92
CA ASP A 305 -7.03 -10.61 17.35
C ASP A 305 -7.53 -11.74 18.28
N ALA A 306 -8.55 -12.48 17.84
CA ALA A 306 -9.13 -13.57 18.62
C ALA A 306 -8.15 -14.74 18.87
N ALA A 307 -7.05 -14.83 18.11
CA ALA A 307 -5.99 -15.80 18.32
C ALA A 307 -4.88 -15.28 19.25
N GLY A 308 -4.97 -14.03 19.72
CA GLY A 308 -3.96 -13.38 20.56
C GLY A 308 -2.80 -12.75 19.76
N GLU A 309 -2.86 -12.81 18.44
CA GLU A 309 -1.83 -12.25 17.56
C GLU A 309 -1.99 -10.72 17.47
N ILE A 310 -0.87 -10.00 17.46
CA ILE A 310 -0.89 -8.54 17.37
C ILE A 310 -1.47 -8.12 16.02
N ARG A 311 -2.45 -7.22 16.05
CA ARG A 311 -3.08 -6.60 14.89
C ARG A 311 -2.18 -5.53 14.29
N THR A 312 -1.06 -5.96 13.75
CA THR A 312 -0.08 -5.08 13.09
C THR A 312 -0.70 -4.30 11.95
N GLU A 313 -1.76 -4.81 11.30
CA GLU A 313 -2.49 -4.07 10.27
C GLU A 313 -3.10 -2.75 10.76
N ILE A 314 -3.54 -2.67 12.03
CA ILE A 314 -4.07 -1.42 12.60
C ILE A 314 -2.92 -0.49 12.96
N LEU A 315 -1.89 -1.02 13.63
CA LEU A 315 -0.71 -0.25 14.02
C LEU A 315 -0.02 0.39 12.79
N GLN A 316 -0.01 -0.34 11.67
CA GLN A 316 0.46 0.16 10.38
C GLN A 316 -0.35 1.38 9.90
N LEU A 317 -1.68 1.35 10.01
CA LEU A 317 -2.53 2.50 9.65
C LEU A 317 -2.33 3.69 10.60
N VAL A 318 -2.10 3.44 11.90
CA VAL A 318 -1.73 4.49 12.87
C VAL A 318 -0.41 5.13 12.47
N ALA A 319 0.64 4.33 12.18
CA ALA A 319 1.96 4.83 11.78
C ALA A 319 1.91 5.61 10.45
N MET A 320 1.07 5.19 9.51
CA MET A 320 0.83 5.90 8.24
C MET A 320 -0.10 7.12 8.39
N ASN A 321 -0.62 7.39 9.60
CA ASN A 321 -1.58 8.45 9.90
C ASN A 321 -2.85 8.37 9.03
N GLN A 322 -3.32 7.15 8.71
CA GLN A 322 -4.51 6.85 7.92
C GLN A 322 -5.68 6.41 8.82
N ILE A 323 -6.04 7.28 9.77
CA ILE A 323 -6.95 6.92 10.87
C ILE A 323 -8.36 6.61 10.37
N ASP A 324 -8.80 7.26 9.29
CA ASP A 324 -10.08 7.03 8.64
C ASP A 324 -10.25 5.60 8.10
N LEU A 325 -9.16 4.90 7.81
CA LEU A 325 -9.18 3.51 7.34
C LEU A 325 -9.25 2.47 8.47
N ILE A 326 -9.18 2.91 9.73
CA ILE A 326 -9.20 2.02 10.90
C ILE A 326 -10.63 1.61 11.27
N GLU A 327 -11.59 2.53 11.17
CA GLU A 327 -12.99 2.28 11.57
C GLU A 327 -13.60 1.03 10.89
N PRO A 328 -13.42 0.79 9.57
CA PRO A 328 -13.91 -0.42 8.92
C PRO A 328 -13.29 -1.74 9.43
N LEU A 329 -12.19 -1.68 10.19
CA LEU A 329 -11.50 -2.83 10.76
C LEU A 329 -11.91 -3.12 12.23
N MET A 330 -12.73 -2.26 12.83
CA MET A 330 -13.20 -2.42 14.21
C MET A 330 -14.30 -3.49 14.27
N ARG A 331 -14.19 -4.43 15.21
CA ARG A 331 -15.14 -5.55 15.33
C ARG A 331 -16.21 -5.31 16.39
N SER A 332 -15.96 -4.41 17.34
CA SER A 332 -16.82 -4.15 18.49
C SER A 332 -16.66 -2.72 19.01
N ASP A 333 -17.53 -2.27 19.91
CA ASP A 333 -17.36 -0.98 20.59
C ASP A 333 -16.21 -1.00 21.61
N ALA A 334 -15.90 -2.17 22.16
CA ALA A 334 -14.72 -2.37 23.01
C ALA A 334 -13.42 -2.20 22.19
N ASP A 335 -13.36 -2.72 20.96
CA ASP A 335 -12.23 -2.49 20.03
C ASP A 335 -12.02 -1.00 19.77
N ARG A 336 -13.12 -0.25 19.57
CA ARG A 336 -13.09 1.19 19.33
C ARG A 336 -12.59 1.97 20.54
N ALA A 337 -13.12 1.66 21.72
CA ALA A 337 -12.71 2.28 22.97
C ALA A 337 -11.23 2.02 23.26
N PHE A 338 -10.77 0.79 23.02
CA PHE A 338 -9.37 0.40 23.13
C PHE A 338 -8.47 1.21 22.20
N MET A 339 -8.85 1.31 20.92
CA MET A 339 -8.04 2.01 19.93
C MET A 339 -8.00 3.52 20.15
N LYS A 340 -9.03 4.11 20.77
CA LYS A 340 -9.11 5.56 21.02
C LYS A 340 -7.86 6.10 21.72
N ASP A 341 -7.37 5.42 22.75
CA ASP A 341 -6.19 5.87 23.50
C ASP A 341 -4.92 5.88 22.64
N ILE A 342 -4.68 4.81 21.86
CA ILE A 342 -3.55 4.73 20.94
C ILE A 342 -3.63 5.84 19.87
N LEU A 343 -4.83 6.13 19.38
CA LEU A 343 -5.08 7.16 18.37
C LEU A 343 -4.87 8.57 18.89
N ASP A 344 -5.35 8.88 20.09
CA ASP A 344 -5.24 10.21 20.70
C ASP A 344 -3.79 10.54 21.08
N GLN A 345 -3.01 9.54 21.49
CA GLN A 345 -1.61 9.70 21.90
C GLN A 345 -0.57 9.47 20.79
N ARG A 346 -1.02 9.33 19.52
CA ARG A 346 -0.11 9.06 18.40
C ARG A 346 0.93 10.16 18.21
N LYS A 347 2.18 9.77 17.95
CA LYS A 347 3.35 10.67 17.86
C LYS A 347 3.50 11.37 16.50
N ASN A 348 2.68 11.01 15.52
CA ASN A 348 2.69 11.54 14.15
C ASN A 348 1.55 12.54 13.86
N LEU A 349 0.95 13.13 14.90
CA LEU A 349 -0.12 14.15 14.77
C LEU A 349 0.25 15.30 13.82
N ARG A 350 1.53 15.70 13.84
CA ARG A 350 2.06 16.82 13.05
C ARG A 350 2.26 16.49 11.57
N ASP A 351 2.27 15.22 11.18
CA ASP A 351 2.51 14.82 9.79
C ASP A 351 1.33 15.17 8.86
N ARG A 352 0.16 15.48 9.43
CA ARG A 352 -1.06 15.89 8.70
C ARG A 352 -1.12 17.41 8.44
N PHE A 353 -0.38 18.20 9.20
CA PHE A 353 -0.38 19.65 9.14
C PHE A 353 1.05 20.15 8.91
N SER A 354 1.39 20.45 7.65
CA SER A 354 2.56 21.28 7.39
C SER A 354 2.15 22.72 7.73
N PHE A 355 2.58 23.23 8.89
CA PHE A 355 2.57 24.66 9.18
C PHE A 355 3.69 25.36 8.40
#